data_AF-A0A3Q9EPU8-F1
#
_entry.id   AF-A0A3Q9EPU8-F1
#
_cell.length_a   1.000
_cell.length_b   1.000
_cell.length_c   1.000
_cell.angle_alpha   90.00
_cell.angle_beta   90.00
_cell.angle_gamma   90.00
#
_symmetry.space_group_name_H-M   'P 1'
#
loop_
_entity.id
_entity.type
_entity.pdbx_description
1 polymer ?
#
loop_
_entity_poly.entity_id
_entity_poly.type
_entity_poly.pdbx_seq_one_letter_code
_entity_poly.pdbx_strand_id
1 'polypeptide(L)'
;MSGTMTEAPVRAERRTPRAAGAATRTLARVEAVRLLRHPAVLAAFGLYLAQWAYSGYSGDDRYPVLHDEDRYTQLSLLLIAAGTLLAANLAALRSYRHGTDAMFDLLVLPPWRRTWALLLALLPVTVLSAVLAGARIGYTAAQDAAIGSPSVAELATGPLVVLLAGAIGVLAARVVRSMVAAPLTLAALGIVTVVGALQPKSDVRWWGLVGIEDENVPPLPTSLTYRPAGWHLLYLAALVTLVAAAAVLRAGGRSTVFRATAGVALLAVIGTGLAQQRGLPDEVREARTTAENAPSSQQVCVERDGVDHCAFPEFKDRYRQWAEVTGGVLRWVPRTAREKRYVVRQHVFLSTVGTGVVPPLPVAKWAADDRAAGTPGAVPVGTDWGTHSDLAGDHMLGFAGSFAYRAVTGEAPADARNQAVCRARGALTLWLAVQATDGTREAYDSLTGRSFGGLSLNTFNAATGLGVSAREQDLVRTLLTRRDAEVGAKVKQSWTRLTAADTTTDEAAALLGVPAPPAARDGEEGRCA
;
A
#
# COMPACT_ATOMS: atom_id res chain seq x y z
N MET A 1 59.51 37.80 -58.73
CA MET A 1 59.64 37.34 -57.33
C MET A 1 58.28 36.87 -56.86
N SER A 2 58.00 35.56 -56.96
CA SER A 2 56.79 34.93 -56.41
C SER A 2 57.22 34.09 -55.22
N GLY A 3 56.88 34.53 -54.02
CA GLY A 3 57.09 33.78 -52.79
C GLY A 3 55.99 32.74 -52.61
N THR A 4 56.33 31.47 -52.75
CA THR A 4 55.49 30.35 -52.34
C THR A 4 55.50 30.26 -50.82
N MET A 5 54.41 30.65 -50.16
CA MET A 5 54.17 30.32 -48.75
C MET A 5 53.94 28.81 -48.65
N THR A 6 54.91 28.08 -48.11
CA THR A 6 54.74 26.70 -47.67
C THR A 6 54.02 26.74 -46.32
N GLU A 7 52.73 26.43 -46.33
CA GLU A 7 51.93 26.29 -45.11
C GLU A 7 52.43 25.06 -44.34
N ALA A 8 53.06 25.28 -43.18
CA ALA A 8 53.53 24.21 -42.33
C ALA A 8 52.33 23.47 -41.71
N PRO A 9 52.30 22.13 -41.72
CA PRO A 9 51.20 21.37 -41.14
C PRO A 9 51.15 21.60 -39.63
N VAL A 10 50.06 22.23 -39.16
CA VAL A 10 49.77 22.37 -37.73
C VAL A 10 49.66 20.97 -37.13
N ARG A 11 50.64 20.62 -36.31
CA ARG A 11 50.71 19.32 -35.62
C ARG A 11 49.56 19.26 -34.62
N ALA A 12 48.50 18.53 -34.95
CA ALA A 12 47.37 18.31 -34.05
C ALA A 12 47.87 17.63 -32.76
N GLU A 13 47.93 18.41 -31.69
CA GLU A 13 48.36 17.96 -30.38
C GLU A 13 47.47 16.79 -29.94
N ARG A 14 48.06 15.60 -29.76
CA ARG A 14 47.33 14.41 -29.29
C ARG A 14 46.86 14.68 -27.86
N ARG A 15 45.57 15.01 -27.74
CA ARG A 15 44.93 15.37 -26.47
C ARG A 15 44.97 14.23 -25.47
N THR A 16 45.30 14.57 -24.22
CA THR A 16 45.39 13.60 -23.13
C THR A 16 43.99 13.15 -22.67
N PRO A 17 43.78 11.84 -22.42
CA PRO A 17 42.48 11.28 -21.96
C PRO A 17 41.90 11.94 -20.70
N ARG A 18 42.76 12.49 -19.83
CA ARG A 18 42.36 13.16 -18.57
C ARG A 18 41.57 14.45 -18.80
N ALA A 19 41.95 15.27 -19.78
CA ALA A 19 41.25 16.53 -20.08
C ALA A 19 39.83 16.27 -20.61
N ALA A 20 39.65 15.21 -21.41
CA ALA A 20 38.34 14.81 -21.94
C ALA A 20 37.39 14.30 -20.84
N GLY A 21 37.90 13.59 -19.84
CA GLY A 21 37.10 13.15 -18.68
C GLY A 21 36.66 14.31 -17.77
N ALA A 22 37.52 15.31 -17.57
CA ALA A 22 37.16 16.51 -16.82
C ALA A 22 36.04 17.30 -17.52
N ALA A 23 36.15 17.52 -18.84
CA ALA A 23 35.14 18.23 -19.62
C ALA A 23 33.75 17.54 -19.57
N THR A 24 33.69 16.21 -19.67
CA THR A 24 32.43 15.46 -19.54
C THR A 24 31.79 15.62 -18.16
N ARG A 25 32.57 15.61 -17.08
CA ARG A 25 32.06 15.82 -15.71
C ARG A 25 31.55 17.24 -15.50
N THR A 26 32.27 18.24 -16.02
CA THR A 26 31.81 19.64 -15.96
C THR A 26 30.50 19.82 -16.70
N LEU A 27 30.36 19.24 -17.90
CA LEU A 27 29.11 19.26 -18.65
C LEU A 27 27.98 18.56 -17.87
N ALA A 28 28.24 17.40 -17.28
CA ALA A 28 27.26 16.68 -16.46
C ALA A 28 26.74 17.52 -15.29
N ARG A 29 27.63 18.27 -14.60
CA ARG A 29 27.23 19.19 -13.52
C ARG A 29 26.32 20.31 -14.01
N VAL A 30 26.66 20.93 -15.15
CA VAL A 30 25.84 22.01 -15.74
C VAL A 30 24.48 21.47 -16.17
N GLU A 31 24.45 20.32 -16.84
CA GLU A 31 23.18 19.70 -17.25
C GLU A 31 22.36 19.24 -16.04
N ALA A 32 22.98 18.78 -14.95
CA ALA A 32 22.27 18.42 -13.73
C ALA A 32 21.57 19.62 -13.10
N VAL A 33 22.25 20.77 -13.00
CA VAL A 33 21.65 22.02 -12.49
C VAL A 33 20.49 22.47 -13.39
N ARG A 34 20.65 22.36 -14.72
CA ARG A 34 19.57 22.68 -15.67
C ARG A 34 18.40 21.72 -15.54
N LEU A 35 18.66 20.43 -15.32
CA LEU A 35 17.64 19.40 -15.16
C LEU A 35 16.84 19.62 -13.89
N LEU A 36 17.50 19.88 -12.75
CA LEU A 36 16.86 20.18 -11.47
C LEU A 36 15.99 21.44 -11.53
N ARG A 37 16.37 22.41 -12.37
CA ARG A 37 15.61 23.67 -12.58
C ARG A 37 14.59 23.57 -13.71
N HIS A 38 14.47 22.42 -14.36
CA HIS A 38 13.55 22.28 -15.49
C HIS A 38 12.10 22.35 -14.99
N PRO A 39 11.21 23.13 -15.63
CA PRO A 39 9.83 23.30 -15.17
C PRO A 39 9.08 21.97 -14.97
N ALA A 40 9.27 21.00 -15.88
CA ALA A 40 8.65 19.68 -15.74
C ALA A 40 9.13 18.89 -14.51
N VAL A 41 10.40 19.01 -14.13
CA VAL A 41 10.97 18.34 -12.94
C VAL A 41 10.46 19.03 -11.68
N LEU A 42 10.48 20.37 -11.65
CA LEU A 42 9.97 21.16 -10.53
C LEU A 42 8.47 20.93 -10.30
N ALA A 43 7.67 20.92 -11.37
CA ALA A 43 6.24 20.62 -11.29
C ALA A 43 5.99 19.21 -10.76
N ALA A 44 6.76 18.21 -11.20
CA ALA A 44 6.62 16.85 -10.72
C ALA A 44 6.96 16.70 -9.23
N PHE A 45 8.04 17.35 -8.75
CA PHE A 45 8.35 17.41 -7.31
C PHE A 45 7.25 18.14 -6.54
N GLY A 46 6.72 19.24 -7.07
CA GLY A 46 5.61 19.97 -6.47
C GLY A 46 4.35 19.12 -6.34
N LEU A 47 3.98 18.37 -7.39
CA LEU A 47 2.84 17.45 -7.36
C LEU A 47 3.04 16.29 -6.37
N TYR A 48 4.25 15.73 -6.30
CA TYR A 48 4.60 14.71 -5.30
C TYR A 48 4.42 15.25 -3.87
N LEU A 49 4.97 16.43 -3.59
CA LEU A 49 4.86 17.06 -2.27
C LEU A 49 3.42 17.44 -1.93
N ALA A 50 2.64 17.93 -2.91
CA ALA A 50 1.23 18.23 -2.73
C ALA A 50 0.41 16.98 -2.42
N GLN A 51 0.68 15.86 -3.10
CA GLN A 51 0.03 14.58 -2.83
C GLN A 51 0.38 14.04 -1.44
N TRP A 52 1.64 14.16 -1.01
CA TRP A 52 2.04 13.79 0.36
C TRP A 52 1.41 14.70 1.41
N ALA A 53 1.35 16.02 1.18
CA ALA A 53 0.66 16.93 2.08
C ALA A 53 -0.85 16.63 2.16
N TYR A 54 -1.46 16.23 1.06
CA TYR A 54 -2.86 15.82 1.00
C TYR A 54 -3.12 14.55 1.83
N SER A 55 -2.29 13.50 1.71
CA SER A 55 -2.47 12.26 2.49
C SER A 55 -2.34 12.50 4.01
N GLY A 56 -1.41 13.39 4.40
CA GLY A 56 -1.29 13.82 5.79
C GLY A 56 -2.50 14.62 6.29
N TYR A 57 -3.15 15.39 5.43
CA TYR A 57 -4.34 16.16 5.77
C TYR A 57 -5.63 15.32 5.83
N SER A 58 -5.81 14.38 4.90
CA SER A 58 -6.95 13.46 4.91
C SER A 58 -6.89 12.47 6.08
N GLY A 59 -5.71 12.26 6.65
CA GLY A 59 -5.49 11.29 7.72
C GLY A 59 -5.36 9.85 7.20
N ASP A 60 -5.15 9.69 5.88
CA ASP A 60 -5.04 8.38 5.24
C ASP A 60 -3.87 7.57 5.79
N ASP A 61 -2.83 8.25 6.28
CA ASP A 61 -1.60 7.63 6.75
C ASP A 61 -1.63 7.25 8.25
N ARG A 62 -2.78 7.33 8.96
CA ARG A 62 -2.83 7.21 10.45
C ARG A 62 -2.45 5.84 11.00
N TYR A 63 -2.57 4.76 10.22
CA TYR A 63 -2.27 3.39 10.67
C TYR A 63 -1.32 2.67 9.71
N PRO A 64 -0.11 3.22 9.48
CA PRO A 64 0.73 2.79 8.38
C PRO A 64 1.31 1.39 8.64
N VAL A 65 1.43 0.62 7.56
CA VAL A 65 2.16 -0.66 7.53
C VAL A 65 3.39 -0.48 6.66
N LEU A 66 4.58 -0.45 7.27
CA LEU A 66 5.78 0.12 6.65
C LEU A 66 6.25 -0.61 5.37
N HIS A 67 6.05 -1.93 5.28
CA HIS A 67 6.37 -2.71 4.07
C HIS A 67 5.33 -2.60 2.95
N ASP A 68 4.21 -1.93 3.19
CA ASP A 68 3.26 -1.55 2.14
C ASP A 68 3.43 -0.09 1.77
N GLU A 69 3.78 0.77 2.72
CA GLU A 69 4.11 2.19 2.47
C GLU A 69 5.33 2.38 1.57
N ASP A 70 6.36 1.54 1.70
CA ASP A 70 7.54 1.58 0.83
C ASP A 70 7.17 1.29 -0.64
N ARG A 71 6.20 0.40 -0.89
CA ARG A 71 5.63 0.09 -2.20
C ARG A 71 4.78 1.25 -2.72
N TYR A 72 3.87 1.79 -1.91
CA TYR A 72 3.03 2.93 -2.34
C TYR A 72 3.86 4.17 -2.69
N THR A 73 5.01 4.35 -2.03
CA THR A 73 5.97 5.40 -2.36
C THR A 73 6.48 5.29 -3.81
N GLN A 74 6.57 4.09 -4.38
CA GLN A 74 7.00 3.87 -5.77
C GLN A 74 6.01 4.49 -6.78
N LEU A 75 4.70 4.37 -6.52
CA LEU A 75 3.65 4.92 -7.39
C LEU A 75 3.71 6.45 -7.42
N SER A 76 3.85 7.10 -6.27
CA SER A 76 4.02 8.56 -6.18
C SER A 76 5.25 9.05 -6.95
N LEU A 77 6.35 8.29 -6.93
CA LEU A 77 7.58 8.64 -7.63
C LEU A 77 7.47 8.53 -9.17
N LEU A 78 6.43 7.88 -9.70
CA LEU A 78 6.15 7.89 -11.15
C LEU A 78 5.90 9.30 -11.69
N LEU A 79 5.38 10.22 -10.87
CA LEU A 79 5.24 11.64 -11.24
C LEU A 79 6.61 12.26 -11.54
N ILE A 80 7.58 12.06 -10.65
CA ILE A 80 8.96 12.55 -10.83
C ILE A 80 9.64 11.83 -11.99
N ALA A 81 9.38 10.53 -12.19
CA ALA A 81 9.87 9.78 -13.34
C ALA A 81 9.36 10.40 -14.66
N ALA A 82 8.07 10.76 -14.74
CA ALA A 82 7.48 11.39 -15.91
C ALA A 82 8.10 12.77 -16.22
N GLY A 83 8.24 13.63 -15.20
CA GLY A 83 8.89 14.93 -15.33
C GLY A 83 10.35 14.82 -15.77
N THR A 84 11.07 13.83 -15.24
CA THR A 84 12.48 13.55 -15.57
C THR A 84 12.63 13.05 -17.00
N LEU A 85 11.76 12.16 -17.47
CA LEU A 85 11.77 11.68 -18.86
C LEU A 85 11.58 12.84 -19.85
N LEU A 86 10.57 13.69 -19.63
CA LEU A 86 10.31 14.87 -20.47
C LEU A 86 11.54 15.78 -20.51
N ALA A 87 12.04 16.16 -19.33
CA ALA A 87 13.15 17.10 -19.22
C ALA A 87 14.45 16.54 -19.85
N ALA A 88 14.75 15.26 -19.62
CA ALA A 88 15.93 14.59 -20.19
C ALA A 88 15.84 14.49 -21.72
N ASN A 89 14.66 14.17 -22.26
CA ASN A 89 14.44 14.14 -23.72
C ASN A 89 14.62 15.53 -24.35
N LEU A 90 14.00 16.57 -23.77
CA LEU A 90 14.12 17.94 -24.26
C LEU A 90 15.56 18.46 -24.13
N ALA A 91 16.29 18.10 -23.08
CA ALA A 91 17.71 18.42 -22.93
C ALA A 91 18.55 17.75 -24.02
N ALA A 92 18.28 16.47 -24.33
CA ALA A 92 18.98 15.73 -25.38
C ALA A 92 18.68 16.24 -26.80
N LEU A 93 17.48 16.79 -27.04
CA LEU A 93 17.07 17.40 -28.30
C LEU A 93 17.46 18.89 -28.41
N ARG A 94 18.01 19.51 -27.37
CA ARG A 94 18.22 20.96 -27.30
C ARG A 94 19.00 21.50 -28.51
N SER A 95 20.10 20.85 -28.89
CA SER A 95 20.94 21.32 -30.00
C SER A 95 20.21 21.29 -31.34
N TYR A 96 19.47 20.20 -31.59
CA TYR A 96 18.64 20.01 -32.77
C TYR A 96 17.53 21.05 -32.86
N ARG A 97 16.79 21.25 -31.75
CA ARG A 97 15.68 22.22 -31.68
C ARG A 97 16.09 23.66 -31.97
N HIS A 98 17.31 24.02 -31.60
CA HIS A 98 17.85 25.37 -31.82
C HIS A 98 18.72 25.47 -33.07
N GLY A 99 18.80 24.41 -33.90
CA GLY A 99 19.61 24.40 -35.12
C GLY A 99 21.12 24.56 -34.87
N THR A 100 21.58 24.24 -33.66
CA THR A 100 22.97 24.46 -33.23
C THR A 100 23.87 23.23 -33.41
N ASP A 101 23.35 22.14 -33.99
CA ASP A 101 24.10 20.89 -34.16
C ASP A 101 25.46 21.10 -34.87
N ALA A 102 25.48 21.90 -35.94
CA ALA A 102 26.71 22.22 -36.67
C ALA A 102 27.76 22.94 -35.79
N MET A 103 27.32 23.82 -34.88
CA MET A 103 28.22 24.50 -33.95
C MET A 103 28.73 23.55 -32.86
N PHE A 104 27.89 22.61 -32.42
CA PHE A 104 28.28 21.59 -31.44
C PHE A 104 29.21 20.52 -32.02
N ASP A 105 29.20 20.30 -33.33
CA ASP A 105 30.11 19.38 -34.00
C ASP A 105 31.54 19.94 -34.13
N LEU A 106 31.69 21.27 -34.00
CA LEU A 106 32.98 21.94 -33.86
C LEU A 106 33.53 21.90 -32.41
N LEU A 107 32.71 21.53 -31.42
CA LEU A 107 33.13 21.49 -30.02
C LEU A 107 34.03 20.28 -29.70
N VAL A 108 34.82 20.45 -28.64
CA VAL A 108 35.82 19.47 -28.16
C VAL A 108 35.23 18.10 -27.78
N LEU A 109 33.93 18.01 -27.48
CA LEU A 109 33.29 16.79 -26.98
C LEU A 109 32.48 16.06 -28.06
N PRO A 110 32.87 14.82 -28.45
CA PRO A 110 32.10 14.02 -29.40
C PRO A 110 30.69 13.70 -28.89
N PRO A 111 29.72 13.43 -29.78
CA PRO A 111 28.31 13.26 -29.42
C PRO A 111 28.06 12.23 -28.32
N TRP A 112 28.76 11.10 -28.33
CA TRP A 112 28.63 10.06 -27.30
C TRP A 112 29.05 10.53 -25.89
N ARG A 113 30.04 11.42 -25.77
CA ARG A 113 30.44 12.00 -24.47
C ARG A 113 29.42 13.01 -23.96
N ARG A 114 28.75 13.72 -24.87
CA ARG A 114 27.62 14.62 -24.52
C ARG A 114 26.43 13.80 -24.01
N THR A 115 26.10 12.69 -24.67
CA THR A 115 25.08 11.74 -24.17
C THR A 115 25.45 11.16 -22.81
N TRP A 116 26.71 10.75 -22.62
CA TRP A 116 27.18 10.25 -21.32
C TRP A 116 27.07 11.31 -20.22
N ALA A 117 27.41 12.58 -20.52
CA ALA A 117 27.24 13.67 -19.57
C ALA A 117 25.76 13.88 -19.17
N LEU A 118 24.82 13.78 -20.13
CA LEU A 118 23.38 13.87 -19.86
C LEU A 118 22.88 12.71 -18.99
N LEU A 119 23.38 11.49 -19.21
CA LEU A 119 23.04 10.34 -18.38
C LEU A 119 23.55 10.51 -16.94
N LEU A 120 24.78 11.02 -16.76
CA LEU A 120 25.32 11.35 -15.43
C LEU A 120 24.55 12.49 -14.74
N ALA A 121 23.96 13.40 -15.53
CA ALA A 121 23.15 14.51 -15.01
C ALA A 121 21.83 14.06 -14.38
N LEU A 122 21.41 12.81 -14.59
CA LEU A 122 20.20 12.24 -13.96
C LEU A 122 20.42 11.94 -12.47
N LEU A 123 21.67 11.69 -12.04
CA LEU A 123 21.99 11.22 -10.69
C LEU A 123 21.46 12.16 -9.58
N PRO A 124 21.57 13.50 -9.67
CA PRO A 124 21.05 14.36 -8.60
C PRO A 124 19.53 14.33 -8.46
N VAL A 125 18.78 14.15 -9.55
CA VAL A 125 17.32 13.98 -9.48
C VAL A 125 16.99 12.65 -8.81
N THR A 126 17.68 11.57 -9.20
CA THR A 126 17.56 10.25 -8.56
C THR A 126 17.87 10.27 -7.06
N VAL A 127 18.96 10.94 -6.67
CA VAL A 127 19.32 11.10 -5.26
C VAL A 127 18.26 11.89 -4.50
N LEU A 128 17.74 12.97 -5.08
CA LEU A 128 16.66 13.73 -4.45
C LEU A 128 15.38 12.89 -4.29
N SER A 129 15.03 12.08 -5.29
CA SER A 129 13.92 11.12 -5.18
C SER A 129 14.14 10.08 -4.08
N ALA A 130 15.37 9.59 -3.92
CA ALA A 130 15.72 8.66 -2.83
C ALA A 130 15.63 9.33 -1.45
N VAL A 131 16.07 10.58 -1.34
CA VAL A 131 15.93 11.37 -0.10
C VAL A 131 14.46 11.59 0.24
N LEU A 132 13.60 11.91 -0.74
CA LEU A 132 12.17 12.06 -0.51
C LEU A 132 11.49 10.75 -0.10
N ALA A 133 11.84 9.63 -0.75
CA ALA A 133 11.34 8.31 -0.36
C ALA A 133 11.74 7.97 1.08
N GLY A 134 13.02 8.18 1.42
CA GLY A 134 13.56 8.00 2.77
C GLY A 134 12.91 8.92 3.81
N ALA A 135 12.66 10.19 3.44
CA ALA A 135 11.99 11.14 4.32
C ALA A 135 10.52 10.76 4.56
N ARG A 136 9.81 10.32 3.52
CA ARG A 136 8.42 9.87 3.63
C ARG A 136 8.30 8.63 4.51
N ILE A 137 9.11 7.60 4.28
CA ILE A 137 9.08 6.38 5.11
C ILE A 137 9.56 6.65 6.54
N GLY A 138 10.53 7.57 6.72
CA GLY A 138 10.97 8.00 8.04
C GLY A 138 9.87 8.75 8.80
N TYR A 139 9.10 9.59 8.11
CA TYR A 139 7.93 10.27 8.66
C TYR A 139 6.83 9.29 9.06
N THR A 140 6.50 8.31 8.22
CA THR A 140 5.48 7.30 8.54
C THR A 140 5.93 6.37 9.67
N ALA A 141 7.21 5.97 9.69
CA ALA A 141 7.77 5.16 10.77
C ALA A 141 7.82 5.90 12.13
N ALA A 142 7.82 7.23 12.13
CA ALA A 142 7.77 8.03 13.35
C ALA A 142 6.36 8.16 13.94
N GLN A 143 5.32 7.63 13.27
CA GLN A 143 3.96 7.66 13.79
C GLN A 143 3.74 6.57 14.85
N ASP A 144 2.98 6.88 15.90
CA ASP A 144 2.74 5.99 17.05
C ASP A 144 2.03 4.68 16.68
N ALA A 145 1.30 4.66 15.57
CA ALA A 145 0.55 3.53 15.06
C ALA A 145 1.26 2.79 13.90
N ALA A 146 2.52 3.13 13.61
CA ALA A 146 3.30 2.44 12.59
C ALA A 146 3.67 1.02 13.03
N ILE A 147 3.58 0.06 12.11
CA ILE A 147 3.98 -1.34 12.35
C ILE A 147 4.75 -1.92 11.15
N GLY A 148 5.37 -3.08 11.36
CA GLY A 148 6.19 -3.74 10.35
C GLY A 148 7.55 -3.07 10.14
N SER A 149 8.19 -3.37 9.01
CA SER A 149 9.52 -2.87 8.67
C SER A 149 9.64 -2.57 7.19
N PRO A 150 10.27 -1.47 6.77
CA PRO A 150 10.46 -1.18 5.36
C PRO A 150 11.53 -2.09 4.73
N SER A 151 11.35 -2.40 3.45
CA SER A 151 12.31 -3.07 2.60
C SER A 151 13.17 -2.05 1.85
N VAL A 152 14.49 -2.12 2.04
CA VAL A 152 15.44 -1.26 1.32
C VAL A 152 15.36 -1.48 -0.20
N ALA A 153 15.10 -2.72 -0.63
CA ALA A 153 14.96 -3.03 -2.04
C ALA A 153 13.72 -2.36 -2.65
N GLU A 154 12.59 -2.40 -1.95
CA GLU A 154 11.35 -1.74 -2.38
C GLU A 154 11.50 -0.22 -2.38
N LEU A 155 12.13 0.35 -1.36
CA LEU A 155 12.36 1.78 -1.26
C LEU A 155 13.30 2.30 -2.39
N ALA A 156 14.25 1.47 -2.84
CA ALA A 156 15.17 1.79 -3.92
C ALA A 156 14.55 1.68 -5.32
N THR A 157 13.43 0.95 -5.48
CA THR A 157 12.72 0.78 -6.76
C THR A 157 12.32 2.12 -7.37
N GLY A 158 11.62 2.98 -6.62
CA GLY A 158 11.12 4.26 -7.12
C GLY A 158 12.22 5.20 -7.66
N PRO A 159 13.29 5.49 -6.91
CA PRO A 159 14.43 6.28 -7.42
C PRO A 159 15.08 5.67 -8.67
N LEU A 160 15.16 4.34 -8.74
CA LEU A 160 15.71 3.65 -9.90
C LEU A 160 14.79 3.76 -11.13
N VAL A 161 13.47 3.76 -10.94
CA VAL A 161 12.48 4.07 -11.98
C VAL A 161 12.64 5.50 -12.49
N VAL A 162 12.89 6.48 -11.61
CA VAL A 162 13.19 7.86 -12.02
C VAL A 162 14.44 7.92 -12.89
N LEU A 163 15.49 7.20 -12.51
CA LEU A 163 16.73 7.10 -13.30
C LEU A 163 16.47 6.46 -14.67
N LEU A 164 15.72 5.35 -14.68
CA LEU A 164 15.34 4.64 -15.91
C LEU A 164 14.53 5.53 -16.84
N ALA A 165 13.52 6.23 -16.34
CA ALA A 165 12.70 7.13 -17.13
C ALA A 165 13.53 8.27 -17.76
N GLY A 166 14.47 8.84 -17.01
CA GLY A 166 15.44 9.79 -17.56
C GLY A 166 16.30 9.20 -18.67
N ALA A 167 16.84 7.99 -18.48
CA ALA A 167 17.65 7.30 -19.48
C ALA A 167 16.85 6.97 -20.75
N ILE A 168 15.59 6.54 -20.60
CA ILE A 168 14.65 6.32 -21.70
C ILE A 168 14.41 7.63 -22.45
N GLY A 169 14.19 8.75 -21.75
CA GLY A 169 14.03 10.06 -22.36
C GLY A 169 15.24 10.45 -23.23
N VAL A 170 16.46 10.21 -22.74
CA VAL A 170 17.69 10.41 -23.51
C VAL A 170 17.75 9.48 -24.73
N LEU A 171 17.48 8.19 -24.56
CA LEU A 171 17.49 7.22 -25.67
C LEU A 171 16.47 7.59 -26.75
N ALA A 172 15.24 7.91 -26.36
CA ALA A 172 14.17 8.31 -27.27
C ALA A 172 14.58 9.50 -28.14
N ALA A 173 15.23 10.52 -27.56
CA ALA A 173 15.77 11.66 -28.30
C ALA A 173 16.88 11.28 -29.31
N ARG A 174 17.64 10.22 -29.04
CA ARG A 174 18.71 9.72 -29.94
C ARG A 174 18.17 8.83 -31.05
N VAL A 175 17.04 8.16 -30.84
CA VAL A 175 16.38 7.32 -31.84
C VAL A 175 15.47 8.16 -32.73
N VAL A 176 14.64 9.01 -32.13
CA VAL A 176 13.66 9.85 -32.81
C VAL A 176 13.97 11.31 -32.50
N ARG A 177 14.38 12.07 -33.52
CA ARG A 177 14.68 13.52 -33.42
C ARG A 177 13.39 14.35 -33.43
N SER A 178 12.46 14.07 -32.53
CA SER A 178 11.17 14.75 -32.42
C SER A 178 10.82 15.05 -30.97
N MET A 179 10.29 16.23 -30.70
CA MET A 179 9.80 16.62 -29.38
C MET A 179 8.58 15.78 -28.93
N VAL A 180 7.85 15.20 -29.89
CA VAL A 180 6.67 14.35 -29.63
C VAL A 180 7.06 12.97 -29.10
N ALA A 181 8.33 12.57 -29.25
CA ALA A 181 8.80 11.26 -28.80
C ALA A 181 8.62 11.05 -27.29
N ALA A 182 8.86 12.07 -26.46
CA ALA A 182 8.73 11.92 -25.01
C ALA A 182 7.27 11.76 -24.54
N PRO A 183 6.30 12.61 -24.94
CA PRO A 183 4.89 12.39 -24.62
C PRO A 183 4.36 11.02 -25.07
N LEU A 184 4.71 10.57 -26.27
CA LEU A 184 4.29 9.24 -26.75
C LEU A 184 4.92 8.10 -25.94
N THR A 185 6.19 8.24 -25.56
CA THR A 185 6.87 7.25 -24.71
C THR A 185 6.21 7.20 -23.33
N LEU A 186 5.83 8.35 -22.76
CA LEU A 186 5.10 8.41 -21.50
C LEU A 186 3.72 7.76 -21.60
N ALA A 187 2.98 8.04 -22.66
CA ALA A 187 1.67 7.40 -22.88
C ALA A 187 1.82 5.88 -22.96
N ALA A 188 2.82 5.37 -23.69
CA ALA A 188 3.08 3.95 -23.78
C ALA A 188 3.45 3.32 -22.41
N LEU A 189 4.37 3.95 -21.66
CA LEU A 189 4.75 3.48 -20.32
C LEU A 189 3.58 3.55 -19.33
N GLY A 190 2.75 4.59 -19.41
CA GLY A 190 1.53 4.73 -18.63
C GLY A 190 0.54 3.60 -18.92
N ILE A 191 0.30 3.29 -20.21
CA ILE A 191 -0.55 2.16 -20.61
C ILE A 191 -0.02 0.84 -20.06
N VAL A 192 1.29 0.58 -20.19
CA VAL A 192 1.90 -0.66 -19.64
C VAL A 192 1.72 -0.74 -18.13
N THR A 193 1.88 0.38 -17.42
CA THR A 193 1.70 0.46 -15.96
C THR A 193 0.24 0.18 -15.57
N VAL A 194 -0.72 0.78 -16.28
CA VAL A 194 -2.16 0.54 -16.06
C VAL A 194 -2.54 -0.91 -16.39
N VAL A 195 -2.03 -1.48 -17.48
CA VAL A 195 -2.28 -2.89 -17.82
C VAL A 195 -1.74 -3.82 -16.73
N GLY A 196 -0.57 -3.51 -16.17
CA GLY A 196 -0.03 -4.21 -15.00
C GLY A 196 -0.93 -4.10 -13.78
N ALA A 197 -1.43 -2.89 -13.47
CA ALA A 197 -2.39 -2.66 -12.38
C ALA A 197 -3.70 -3.43 -12.56
N LEU A 198 -4.19 -3.55 -13.79
CA LEU A 198 -5.42 -4.29 -14.11
C LEU A 198 -5.24 -5.82 -14.06
N GLN A 199 -4.01 -6.30 -14.00
CA GLN A 199 -3.68 -7.73 -13.92
C GLN A 199 -2.79 -8.02 -12.70
N PRO A 200 -3.21 -7.63 -11.48
CA PRO A 200 -2.34 -7.67 -10.32
C PRO A 200 -2.00 -9.11 -9.91
N LYS A 201 -2.69 -10.13 -10.43
CA LYS A 201 -2.43 -11.55 -10.15
C LYS A 201 -1.50 -12.22 -11.16
N SER A 202 -1.10 -11.50 -12.21
CA SER A 202 -0.24 -12.05 -13.25
C SER A 202 1.23 -11.78 -12.95
N ASP A 203 2.08 -12.79 -13.10
CA ASP A 203 3.53 -12.65 -12.96
C ASP A 203 4.13 -11.67 -14.00
N VAL A 204 3.38 -11.32 -15.04
CA VAL A 204 3.78 -10.30 -16.01
C VAL A 204 3.88 -8.89 -15.39
N ARG A 205 3.21 -8.64 -14.25
CA ARG A 205 3.24 -7.35 -13.54
C ARG A 205 4.66 -6.92 -13.20
N TRP A 206 5.55 -7.89 -12.92
CA TRP A 206 6.94 -7.63 -12.56
C TRP A 206 7.82 -7.17 -13.73
N TRP A 207 7.35 -7.28 -14.98
CA TRP A 207 8.01 -6.67 -16.15
C TRP A 207 7.74 -5.17 -16.30
N GLY A 208 6.84 -4.62 -15.49
CA GLY A 208 6.54 -3.18 -15.47
C GLY A 208 7.65 -2.35 -14.82
N LEU A 209 7.40 -1.05 -14.73
CA LEU A 209 8.25 -0.13 -13.96
C LEU A 209 8.11 -0.35 -12.45
N VAL A 210 6.94 -0.81 -12.02
CA VAL A 210 6.56 -1.03 -10.62
C VAL A 210 5.75 -2.32 -10.54
N GLY A 211 5.97 -3.11 -9.49
CA GLY A 211 5.19 -4.33 -9.20
C GLY A 211 3.88 -3.97 -8.51
N ILE A 212 2.85 -3.62 -9.28
CA ILE A 212 1.54 -3.28 -8.71
C ILE A 212 0.86 -4.57 -8.23
N GLU A 213 0.48 -4.60 -6.94
CA GLU A 213 -0.29 -5.70 -6.38
C GLU A 213 -1.73 -5.30 -6.13
N ASP A 214 -2.56 -6.29 -5.79
CA ASP A 214 -3.98 -6.09 -5.53
C ASP A 214 -4.16 -5.27 -4.25
N GLU A 215 -4.61 -4.03 -4.40
CA GLU A 215 -4.85 -3.08 -3.30
C GLU A 215 -5.99 -3.53 -2.38
N ASN A 216 -6.80 -4.50 -2.81
CA ASN A 216 -7.88 -5.07 -2.00
C ASN A 216 -7.42 -6.21 -1.08
N VAL A 217 -6.15 -6.63 -1.19
CA VAL A 217 -5.57 -7.62 -0.28
C VAL A 217 -5.11 -6.88 0.97
N PRO A 218 -5.57 -7.28 2.16
CA PRO A 218 -5.19 -6.60 3.39
C PRO A 218 -3.68 -6.81 3.64
N PRO A 219 -3.01 -5.89 4.34
CA PRO A 219 -1.57 -5.99 4.59
C PRO A 219 -1.25 -7.31 5.31
N LEU A 220 -0.11 -7.92 4.99
CA LEU A 220 0.29 -9.22 5.56
C LEU A 220 1.70 -9.12 6.16
N PRO A 221 2.01 -9.85 7.25
CA PRO A 221 3.39 -9.99 7.72
C PRO A 221 4.33 -10.35 6.57
N THR A 222 5.53 -9.77 6.55
CA THR A 222 6.46 -9.96 5.42
C THR A 222 6.87 -11.42 5.23
N SER A 223 6.85 -12.23 6.29
CA SER A 223 7.07 -13.68 6.23
C SER A 223 5.98 -14.44 5.46
N LEU A 224 4.80 -13.84 5.29
CA LEU A 224 3.68 -14.40 4.53
C LEU A 224 3.60 -13.77 3.14
N THR A 225 4.33 -12.71 2.86
CA THR A 225 4.43 -12.12 1.52
C THR A 225 5.65 -12.67 0.79
N TYR A 226 5.53 -12.83 -0.51
CA TYR A 226 6.68 -13.10 -1.36
C TYR A 226 6.68 -12.06 -2.46
N ARG A 227 7.57 -11.08 -2.29
CA ARG A 227 7.83 -10.03 -3.26
C ARG A 227 9.28 -10.17 -3.69
N PRO A 228 9.58 -10.49 -4.96
CA PRO A 228 10.95 -10.60 -5.44
C PRO A 228 11.60 -9.22 -5.64
N ALA A 229 11.48 -8.32 -4.66
CA ALA A 229 11.93 -6.93 -4.69
C ALA A 229 13.40 -6.80 -5.10
N GLY A 230 14.26 -7.68 -4.56
CA GLY A 230 15.67 -7.72 -4.93
C GLY A 230 15.90 -8.06 -6.41
N TRP A 231 15.15 -9.03 -6.95
CA TRP A 231 15.22 -9.37 -8.38
C TRP A 231 14.67 -8.26 -9.26
N HIS A 232 13.60 -7.61 -8.84
CA HIS A 232 13.02 -6.48 -9.56
C HIS A 232 13.97 -5.27 -9.58
N LEU A 233 14.63 -4.98 -8.45
CA LEU A 233 15.64 -3.93 -8.38
C LEU A 233 16.83 -4.23 -9.31
N LEU A 234 17.30 -5.49 -9.35
CA LEU A 234 18.35 -5.91 -10.28
C LEU A 234 17.91 -5.82 -11.74
N TYR A 235 16.66 -6.18 -12.03
CA TYR A 235 16.04 -6.03 -13.35
C TYR A 235 16.03 -4.57 -13.80
N LEU A 236 15.57 -3.65 -12.94
CA LEU A 236 15.56 -2.22 -13.23
C LEU A 236 16.97 -1.66 -13.40
N ALA A 237 17.94 -2.09 -12.59
CA ALA A 237 19.34 -1.65 -12.69
C ALA A 237 19.98 -2.13 -14.00
N ALA A 238 19.71 -3.36 -14.40
CA ALA A 238 20.13 -3.91 -15.68
C ALA A 238 19.47 -3.15 -16.84
N LEU A 239 18.18 -2.81 -16.72
CA LEU A 239 17.45 -2.06 -17.74
C LEU A 239 17.96 -0.62 -17.90
N VAL A 240 18.24 0.08 -16.80
CA VAL A 240 18.92 1.40 -16.81
C VAL A 240 20.24 1.30 -17.56
N THR A 241 21.05 0.30 -17.23
CA THR A 241 22.37 0.09 -17.84
C THR A 241 22.25 -0.19 -19.34
N LEU A 242 21.30 -1.03 -19.73
CA LEU A 242 21.02 -1.36 -21.13
C LEU A 242 20.58 -0.13 -21.92
N VAL A 243 19.63 0.64 -21.41
CA VAL A 243 19.10 1.86 -22.04
C VAL A 243 20.18 2.93 -22.16
N ALA A 244 20.96 3.14 -21.09
CA ALA A 244 22.09 4.08 -21.08
C ALA A 244 23.16 3.68 -22.11
N ALA A 245 23.55 2.41 -22.16
CA ALA A 245 24.52 1.90 -23.15
C ALA A 245 23.99 2.04 -24.58
N ALA A 246 22.71 1.72 -24.81
CA ALA A 246 22.05 1.90 -26.10
C ALA A 246 22.05 3.37 -26.55
N ALA A 247 21.77 4.31 -25.65
CA ALA A 247 21.79 5.74 -25.95
C ALA A 247 23.20 6.22 -26.36
N VAL A 248 24.24 5.76 -25.66
CA VAL A 248 25.64 6.08 -25.98
C VAL A 248 26.07 5.45 -27.31
N LEU A 249 25.72 4.19 -27.57
CA LEU A 249 25.97 3.50 -28.84
C LEU A 249 25.29 4.23 -30.00
N ARG A 250 24.03 4.64 -29.81
CA ARG A 250 23.24 5.39 -30.80
C ARG A 250 23.80 6.79 -31.08
N ALA A 251 24.49 7.37 -30.11
CA ALA A 251 25.23 8.62 -30.23
C ALA A 251 26.67 8.44 -30.77
N GLY A 252 27.02 7.26 -31.28
CA GLY A 252 28.31 7.00 -31.94
C GLY A 252 29.43 6.51 -31.02
N GLY A 253 29.12 6.11 -29.78
CA GLY A 253 30.10 5.53 -28.87
C GLY A 253 30.48 4.11 -29.28
N ARG A 254 31.52 3.93 -30.10
CA ARG A 254 31.87 2.63 -30.70
C ARG A 254 32.83 1.75 -29.87
N SER A 255 33.02 2.04 -28.58
CA SER A 255 33.95 1.25 -27.75
C SER A 255 33.44 -0.17 -27.55
N THR A 256 34.35 -1.16 -27.53
CA THR A 256 34.01 -2.55 -27.19
C THR A 256 33.37 -2.64 -25.81
N VAL A 257 33.75 -1.75 -24.89
CA VAL A 257 33.19 -1.64 -23.54
C VAL A 257 31.69 -1.39 -23.57
N PHE A 258 31.19 -0.43 -24.37
CA PHE A 258 29.74 -0.16 -24.42
C PHE A 258 28.95 -1.29 -25.06
N ARG A 259 29.51 -1.98 -26.06
CA ARG A 259 28.88 -3.16 -26.67
C ARG A 259 28.81 -4.33 -25.69
N ALA A 260 29.91 -4.62 -25.00
CA ALA A 260 29.96 -5.67 -23.99
C ALA A 260 29.01 -5.35 -22.82
N THR A 261 28.98 -4.10 -22.36
CA THR A 261 28.06 -3.64 -21.31
C THR A 261 26.60 -3.82 -21.73
N ALA A 262 26.23 -3.44 -22.96
CA ALA A 262 24.89 -3.66 -23.47
C ALA A 262 24.52 -5.15 -23.56
N GLY A 263 25.46 -6.00 -24.02
CA GLY A 263 25.25 -7.45 -24.08
C GLY A 263 25.04 -8.08 -22.71
N VAL A 264 25.89 -7.76 -21.73
CA VAL A 264 25.77 -8.25 -20.35
C VAL A 264 24.49 -7.73 -19.70
N ALA A 265 24.17 -6.44 -19.88
CA ALA A 265 22.95 -5.85 -19.34
C ALA A 265 21.68 -6.49 -19.94
N LEU A 266 21.68 -6.81 -21.24
CA LEU A 266 20.56 -7.52 -21.88
C LEU A 266 20.37 -8.92 -21.28
N LEU A 267 21.46 -9.69 -21.12
CA LEU A 267 21.40 -10.99 -20.48
C LEU A 267 20.92 -10.90 -19.02
N ALA A 268 21.36 -9.86 -18.30
CA ALA A 268 20.91 -9.60 -16.94
C ALA A 268 19.41 -9.26 -16.89
N VAL A 269 18.90 -8.37 -17.75
CA VAL A 269 17.46 -8.04 -17.85
C VAL A 269 16.62 -9.30 -18.06
N ILE A 270 17.04 -10.18 -18.97
CA ILE A 270 16.33 -11.44 -19.24
C ILE A 270 16.42 -12.37 -18.01
N GLY A 271 17.62 -12.57 -17.46
CA GLY A 271 17.83 -13.47 -16.33
C GLY A 271 17.10 -13.05 -15.07
N THR A 272 17.17 -11.77 -14.70
CA THR A 272 16.45 -11.23 -13.53
C THR A 272 14.95 -11.14 -13.78
N GLY A 273 14.54 -10.81 -15.02
CA GLY A 273 13.14 -10.79 -15.45
C GLY A 273 12.48 -12.18 -15.36
N LEU A 274 13.22 -13.25 -15.67
CA LEU A 274 12.75 -14.62 -15.46
C LEU A 274 12.82 -15.04 -13.98
N ALA A 275 13.84 -14.61 -13.24
CA ALA A 275 13.99 -14.97 -11.83
C ALA A 275 12.85 -14.44 -10.94
N GLN A 276 12.33 -13.24 -11.24
CA GLN A 276 11.19 -12.64 -10.52
C GLN A 276 9.83 -13.27 -10.89
N GLN A 277 9.75 -14.12 -11.92
CA GLN A 277 8.52 -14.87 -12.27
C GLN A 277 8.37 -16.19 -11.52
N ARG A 278 9.30 -16.51 -10.60
CA ARG A 278 9.16 -17.71 -9.78
C ARG A 278 7.93 -17.56 -8.89
N GLY A 279 7.05 -18.55 -8.96
CA GLY A 279 5.87 -18.62 -8.10
C GLY A 279 6.25 -18.68 -6.62
N LEU A 280 5.22 -18.67 -5.77
CA LEU A 280 5.38 -18.68 -4.32
C LEU A 280 6.26 -19.86 -3.85
N PRO A 281 7.37 -19.61 -3.14
CA PRO A 281 8.19 -20.69 -2.56
C PRO A 281 7.36 -21.56 -1.62
N ASP A 282 7.69 -22.86 -1.54
CA ASP A 282 6.92 -23.82 -0.74
C ASP A 282 6.95 -23.49 0.75
N GLU A 283 8.06 -22.97 1.26
CA GLU A 283 8.17 -22.48 2.64
C GLU A 283 7.15 -21.36 2.93
N VAL A 284 6.98 -20.41 2.02
CA VAL A 284 5.99 -19.33 2.18
C VAL A 284 4.58 -19.89 2.05
N ARG A 285 4.35 -20.88 1.18
CA ARG A 285 3.06 -21.57 1.04
C ARG A 285 2.66 -22.30 2.33
N GLU A 286 3.60 -23.00 2.96
CA GLU A 286 3.42 -23.67 4.24
C GLU A 286 3.20 -22.66 5.37
N ALA A 287 3.99 -21.58 5.41
CA ALA A 287 3.83 -20.49 6.38
C ALA A 287 2.44 -19.86 6.27
N ARG A 288 1.95 -19.59 5.05
CA ARG A 288 0.59 -19.09 4.78
C ARG A 288 -0.49 -20.07 5.26
N THR A 289 -0.31 -21.35 4.96
CA THR A 289 -1.25 -22.40 5.38
C THR A 289 -1.32 -22.48 6.90
N THR A 290 -0.18 -22.37 7.58
CA THR A 290 -0.11 -22.37 9.05
C THR A 290 -0.74 -21.10 9.62
N ALA A 291 -0.40 -19.92 9.11
CA ALA A 291 -0.94 -18.65 9.55
C ALA A 291 -2.47 -18.55 9.38
N GLU A 292 -3.02 -19.13 8.30
CA GLU A 292 -4.46 -19.12 8.04
C GLU A 292 -5.23 -20.15 8.89
N ASN A 293 -4.64 -21.31 9.20
CA ASN A 293 -5.35 -22.41 9.86
C ASN A 293 -5.05 -22.56 11.36
N ALA A 294 -3.83 -22.25 11.80
CA ALA A 294 -3.33 -22.42 13.16
C ALA A 294 -2.40 -21.26 13.59
N PRO A 295 -2.91 -20.00 13.55
CA PRO A 295 -2.09 -18.81 13.80
C PRO A 295 -1.47 -18.77 15.19
N SER A 296 -2.05 -19.43 16.21
CA SER A 296 -1.58 -19.34 17.59
C SER A 296 -0.09 -19.69 17.76
N SER A 297 0.41 -20.64 16.97
CA SER A 297 1.80 -21.09 16.98
C SER A 297 2.82 -20.05 16.48
N GLN A 298 2.36 -19.01 15.78
CA GLN A 298 3.21 -17.99 15.14
C GLN A 298 3.01 -16.61 15.74
N GLN A 299 2.27 -16.50 16.85
CA GLN A 299 1.84 -15.23 17.41
C GLN A 299 2.42 -14.96 18.79
N VAL A 300 2.49 -13.68 19.12
CA VAL A 300 2.87 -13.19 20.44
C VAL A 300 1.67 -12.48 21.05
N CYS A 301 1.35 -12.84 22.28
CA CYS A 301 0.24 -12.24 23.02
C CYS A 301 0.74 -11.21 24.03
N VAL A 302 0.00 -10.12 24.17
CA VAL A 302 0.24 -9.05 25.16
C VAL A 302 -1.07 -8.82 25.90
N GLU A 303 -1.04 -8.91 27.23
CA GLU A 303 -2.19 -8.55 28.06
C GLU A 303 -2.31 -7.03 28.20
N ARG A 304 -3.51 -6.49 27.99
CA ARG A 304 -3.84 -5.10 28.29
C ARG A 304 -5.26 -5.00 28.83
N ASP A 305 -5.41 -4.35 29.98
CA ASP A 305 -6.72 -4.07 30.61
C ASP A 305 -7.61 -5.32 30.78
N GLY A 306 -7.00 -6.48 31.04
CA GLY A 306 -7.69 -7.77 31.23
C GLY A 306 -8.05 -8.51 29.93
N VAL A 307 -7.53 -8.07 28.79
CA VAL A 307 -7.71 -8.70 27.48
C VAL A 307 -6.35 -9.14 26.93
N ASP A 308 -6.24 -10.41 26.53
CA ASP A 308 -5.06 -10.94 25.84
C ASP A 308 -5.13 -10.57 24.35
N HIS A 309 -4.16 -9.82 23.82
CA HIS A 309 -4.10 -9.47 22.40
C HIS A 309 -2.97 -10.22 21.70
N CYS A 310 -3.31 -11.15 20.82
CA CYS A 310 -2.37 -11.99 20.09
C CYS A 310 -2.24 -11.54 18.64
N ALA A 311 -1.02 -11.22 18.21
CA ALA A 311 -0.71 -10.77 16.86
C ALA A 311 0.53 -11.47 16.30
N PHE A 312 0.70 -11.44 14.98
CA PHE A 312 1.98 -11.80 14.35
C PHE A 312 3.07 -10.82 14.81
N PRO A 313 4.35 -11.25 14.93
CA PRO A 313 5.41 -10.42 15.51
C PRO A 313 5.54 -9.01 14.93
N GLU A 314 5.46 -8.86 13.61
CA GLU A 314 5.52 -7.54 12.94
C GLU A 314 4.31 -6.64 13.21
N PHE A 315 3.18 -7.24 13.57
CA PHE A 315 1.93 -6.56 13.91
C PHE A 315 1.74 -6.42 15.42
N LYS A 316 2.72 -6.85 16.24
CA LYS A 316 2.60 -6.91 17.70
C LYS A 316 2.03 -5.62 18.26
N ASP A 317 2.62 -4.47 17.90
CA ASP A 317 2.24 -3.16 18.43
C ASP A 317 0.83 -2.67 18.03
N ARG A 318 0.17 -3.31 17.05
CA ARG A 318 -1.22 -3.03 16.67
C ARG A 318 -2.20 -3.28 17.83
N TYR A 319 -1.79 -4.07 18.84
CA TYR A 319 -2.59 -4.32 20.04
C TYR A 319 -3.07 -3.03 20.73
N ARG A 320 -2.31 -1.93 20.65
CA ARG A 320 -2.68 -0.67 21.31
C ARG A 320 -3.99 -0.12 20.76
N GLN A 321 -4.17 -0.16 19.44
CA GLN A 321 -5.40 0.26 18.78
C GLN A 321 -6.56 -0.70 19.06
N TRP A 322 -6.30 -2.00 19.12
CA TRP A 322 -7.33 -2.98 19.49
C TRP A 322 -7.76 -2.85 20.95
N ALA A 323 -6.83 -2.52 21.85
CA ALA A 323 -7.10 -2.26 23.26
C ALA A 323 -8.00 -1.05 23.46
N GLU A 324 -7.86 0.01 22.65
CA GLU A 324 -8.77 1.16 22.67
C GLU A 324 -10.21 0.75 22.35
N VAL A 325 -10.42 -0.05 21.29
CA VAL A 325 -11.74 -0.53 20.88
C VAL A 325 -12.33 -1.47 21.94
N THR A 326 -11.57 -2.47 22.40
CA THR A 326 -12.05 -3.42 23.41
C THR A 326 -12.35 -2.73 24.74
N GLY A 327 -11.48 -1.81 25.19
CA GLY A 327 -11.71 -0.98 26.37
C GLY A 327 -12.94 -0.08 26.22
N GLY A 328 -13.17 0.47 25.03
CA GLY A 328 -14.37 1.21 24.65
C GLY A 328 -15.66 0.42 24.84
N VAL A 329 -15.70 -0.79 24.29
CA VAL A 329 -16.83 -1.73 24.48
C VAL A 329 -17.00 -2.07 25.96
N LEU A 330 -15.93 -2.53 26.62
CA LEU A 330 -15.98 -2.98 28.02
C LEU A 330 -16.40 -1.86 28.98
N ARG A 331 -16.16 -0.58 28.66
CA ARG A 331 -16.58 0.59 29.45
C ARG A 331 -18.07 0.58 29.78
N TRP A 332 -18.88 0.07 28.88
CA TRP A 332 -20.34 -0.01 28.99
C TRP A 332 -20.85 -1.34 29.56
N VAL A 333 -19.99 -2.35 29.63
CA VAL A 333 -20.29 -3.67 30.19
C VAL A 333 -20.21 -3.62 31.73
N PRO A 334 -21.14 -4.27 32.47
CA PRO A 334 -21.05 -4.41 33.92
C PRO A 334 -19.80 -5.16 34.37
N ARG A 335 -19.37 -4.91 35.61
CA ARG A 335 -18.16 -5.50 36.20
C ARG A 335 -18.10 -7.02 36.08
N THR A 336 -19.20 -7.72 36.38
CA THR A 336 -19.26 -9.20 36.33
C THR A 336 -19.02 -9.78 34.94
N ALA A 337 -19.45 -9.10 33.88
CA ALA A 337 -19.16 -9.50 32.52
C ALA A 337 -17.77 -9.02 32.06
N ARG A 338 -17.30 -7.87 32.56
CA ARG A 338 -15.96 -7.35 32.26
C ARG A 338 -14.82 -8.20 32.82
N GLU A 339 -15.01 -8.82 33.99
CA GLU A 339 -13.99 -9.67 34.65
C GLU A 339 -13.81 -11.06 33.99
N LYS A 340 -14.60 -11.38 32.95
CA LYS A 340 -14.37 -12.59 32.15
C LYS A 340 -13.05 -12.47 31.40
N ARG A 341 -12.41 -13.61 31.13
CA ARG A 341 -11.21 -13.64 30.29
C ARG A 341 -11.59 -13.40 28.83
N TYR A 342 -11.03 -12.37 28.22
CA TYR A 342 -11.16 -12.08 26.80
C TYR A 342 -9.83 -12.25 26.08
N VAL A 343 -9.90 -12.76 24.87
CA VAL A 343 -8.75 -12.91 23.99
C VAL A 343 -9.13 -12.34 22.63
N VAL A 344 -8.27 -11.49 22.08
CA VAL A 344 -8.34 -11.00 20.70
C VAL A 344 -7.20 -11.66 19.95
N ARG A 345 -7.51 -12.33 18.85
CA ARG A 345 -6.51 -13.02 18.05
C ARG A 345 -6.52 -12.49 16.62
N GLN A 346 -5.35 -12.13 16.13
CA GLN A 346 -5.20 -11.75 14.73
C GLN A 346 -5.38 -12.97 13.83
N HIS A 347 -6.16 -12.85 12.78
CA HIS A 347 -6.27 -13.88 11.73
C HIS A 347 -5.95 -13.28 10.37
N VAL A 348 -5.40 -14.11 9.50
CA VAL A 348 -5.23 -13.80 8.07
C VAL A 348 -6.12 -14.73 7.27
N PHE A 349 -6.72 -14.19 6.21
CA PHE A 349 -7.52 -14.95 5.27
C PHE A 349 -6.94 -14.77 3.87
N LEU A 350 -6.26 -15.81 3.41
CA LEU A 350 -5.41 -15.79 2.22
C LEU A 350 -6.08 -16.52 1.04
N SER A 351 -7.21 -17.17 1.31
CA SER A 351 -7.91 -18.07 0.40
C SER A 351 -8.56 -17.38 -0.82
N THR A 352 -8.31 -16.08 -1.05
CA THR A 352 -8.69 -15.29 -2.24
C THR A 352 -7.68 -15.36 -3.39
N VAL A 353 -6.55 -16.06 -3.21
CA VAL A 353 -5.51 -16.20 -4.24
C VAL A 353 -5.91 -17.30 -5.25
N GLY A 354 -6.72 -16.94 -6.25
CA GLY A 354 -6.67 -17.59 -7.58
C GLY A 354 -7.97 -18.07 -8.23
N THR A 355 -9.09 -18.26 -7.53
CA THR A 355 -10.25 -18.99 -8.09
C THR A 355 -11.53 -18.17 -8.31
N GLY A 356 -11.56 -16.89 -7.90
CA GLY A 356 -12.75 -16.02 -8.06
C GLY A 356 -13.95 -16.41 -7.17
N VAL A 357 -13.88 -17.53 -6.46
CA VAL A 357 -14.84 -17.97 -5.46
C VAL A 357 -14.24 -17.68 -4.10
N VAL A 358 -14.88 -16.81 -3.31
CA VAL A 358 -14.48 -16.57 -1.91
C VAL A 358 -14.93 -17.78 -1.10
N PRO A 359 -13.99 -18.63 -0.60
CA PRO A 359 -14.38 -19.75 0.24
C PRO A 359 -14.85 -19.24 1.61
N PRO A 360 -15.62 -20.05 2.37
CA PRO A 360 -16.00 -19.68 3.73
C PRO A 360 -14.76 -19.54 4.62
N LEU A 361 -14.85 -18.68 5.64
CA LEU A 361 -13.79 -18.54 6.63
C LEU A 361 -13.55 -19.88 7.36
N PRO A 362 -12.29 -20.26 7.66
CA PRO A 362 -11.97 -21.52 8.34
C PRO A 362 -12.24 -21.48 9.86
N VAL A 363 -13.40 -20.94 10.26
CA VAL A 363 -13.80 -20.69 11.66
C VAL A 363 -13.71 -21.93 12.56
N ALA A 364 -14.00 -23.12 12.02
CA ALA A 364 -13.91 -24.37 12.78
C ALA A 364 -12.46 -24.72 13.14
N LYS A 365 -11.51 -24.41 12.24
CA LYS A 365 -10.08 -24.60 12.49
C LYS A 365 -9.56 -23.56 13.47
N TRP A 366 -9.96 -22.31 13.32
CA TRP A 366 -9.64 -21.25 14.29
C TRP A 366 -10.11 -21.61 15.70
N ALA A 367 -11.36 -22.07 15.84
CA ALA A 367 -11.88 -22.51 17.13
C ALA A 367 -11.13 -23.72 17.70
N ALA A 368 -10.61 -24.61 16.86
CA ALA A 368 -9.78 -25.74 17.29
C ALA A 368 -8.39 -25.29 17.74
N ASP A 369 -7.75 -24.39 16.99
CA ASP A 369 -6.47 -23.76 17.33
C ASP A 369 -6.56 -23.00 18.66
N ASP A 370 -7.61 -22.18 18.83
CA ASP A 370 -7.87 -21.45 20.06
C ASP A 370 -8.06 -22.35 21.28
N ARG A 371 -8.74 -23.49 21.12
CA ARG A 371 -8.86 -24.48 22.20
C ARG A 371 -7.50 -25.10 22.53
N ALA A 372 -6.72 -25.45 21.52
CA ALA A 372 -5.38 -26.01 21.71
C ALA A 372 -4.43 -25.02 22.39
N ALA A 373 -4.56 -23.73 22.08
CA ALA A 373 -3.79 -22.64 22.68
C ALA A 373 -4.29 -22.20 24.07
N GLY A 374 -5.36 -22.81 24.60
CA GLY A 374 -5.93 -22.45 25.91
C GLY A 374 -6.66 -21.10 25.93
N THR A 375 -7.11 -20.63 24.76
CA THR A 375 -7.81 -19.36 24.55
C THR A 375 -9.18 -19.56 23.85
N PRO A 376 -10.08 -20.43 24.37
CA PRO A 376 -11.34 -20.73 23.69
C PRO A 376 -12.23 -19.49 23.54
N GLY A 377 -12.75 -19.32 22.32
CA GLY A 377 -13.60 -18.18 21.98
C GLY A 377 -12.82 -16.87 21.90
N ALA A 378 -11.61 -16.92 21.34
CA ALA A 378 -10.89 -15.72 20.97
C ALA A 378 -11.70 -14.97 19.89
N VAL A 379 -11.70 -13.65 19.98
CA VAL A 379 -12.37 -12.77 19.02
C VAL A 379 -11.41 -12.52 17.88
N PRO A 380 -11.79 -12.84 16.64
CA PRO A 380 -10.88 -12.71 15.52
C PRO A 380 -10.77 -11.22 15.10
N VAL A 381 -9.55 -10.75 14.78
CA VAL A 381 -9.28 -9.42 14.20
C VAL A 381 -8.41 -9.53 12.95
N GLY A 382 -8.71 -8.70 11.93
CA GLY A 382 -7.97 -8.66 10.67
C GLY A 382 -6.63 -7.94 10.74
N THR A 383 -5.95 -7.88 9.59
CA THR A 383 -4.73 -7.07 9.40
C THR A 383 -5.02 -5.68 8.85
N ASP A 384 -6.13 -5.50 8.13
CA ASP A 384 -6.61 -4.19 7.69
C ASP A 384 -7.27 -3.43 8.85
N TRP A 385 -6.94 -2.16 8.99
CA TRP A 385 -7.30 -1.34 10.14
C TRP A 385 -7.16 0.14 9.85
N GLY A 386 -8.15 0.93 10.27
CA GLY A 386 -8.02 2.38 10.36
C GLY A 386 -9.23 3.15 9.87
N THR A 387 -9.05 4.45 9.67
CA THR A 387 -10.10 5.38 9.20
C THR A 387 -9.76 6.00 7.84
N HIS A 388 -8.76 5.47 7.15
CA HIS A 388 -8.20 6.00 5.89
C HIS A 388 -9.02 5.63 4.66
N SER A 389 -9.93 4.66 4.81
CA SER A 389 -10.88 4.28 3.79
C SER A 389 -12.13 3.79 4.48
N ASP A 390 -13.25 3.84 3.77
CA ASP A 390 -14.49 3.23 4.23
C ASP A 390 -14.28 1.75 4.62
N LEU A 391 -13.48 1.01 3.83
CA LEU A 391 -13.22 -0.41 4.06
C LEU A 391 -12.46 -0.65 5.37
N ALA A 392 -11.41 0.13 5.63
CA ALA A 392 -10.65 0.06 6.86
C ALA A 392 -11.52 0.40 8.10
N GLY A 393 -12.40 1.39 7.95
CA GLY A 393 -13.38 1.76 8.98
C GLY A 393 -14.38 0.64 9.25
N ASP A 394 -14.88 0.00 8.19
CA ASP A 394 -15.78 -1.15 8.29
C ASP A 394 -15.12 -2.30 9.07
N HIS A 395 -13.82 -2.57 8.91
CA HIS A 395 -13.09 -3.58 9.69
C HIS A 395 -12.95 -3.22 11.17
N MET A 396 -12.71 -1.95 11.49
CA MET A 396 -12.70 -1.48 12.88
C MET A 396 -14.06 -1.70 13.54
N LEU A 397 -15.15 -1.34 12.86
CA LEU A 397 -16.51 -1.55 13.35
C LEU A 397 -16.88 -3.04 13.41
N GLY A 398 -16.45 -3.84 12.43
CA GLY A 398 -16.63 -5.30 12.40
C GLY A 398 -15.94 -6.02 13.56
N PHE A 399 -14.71 -5.61 13.87
CA PHE A 399 -13.99 -6.07 15.05
C PHE A 399 -14.70 -5.66 16.34
N ALA A 400 -15.11 -4.39 16.46
CA ALA A 400 -15.86 -3.91 17.61
C ALA A 400 -17.18 -4.69 17.80
N GLY A 401 -17.89 -4.99 16.70
CA GLY A 401 -19.08 -5.83 16.68
C GLY A 401 -18.82 -7.25 17.15
N SER A 402 -17.76 -7.89 16.64
CA SER A 402 -17.36 -9.25 17.04
C SER A 402 -16.99 -9.34 18.51
N PHE A 403 -16.29 -8.32 19.03
CA PHE A 403 -15.93 -8.25 20.45
C PHE A 403 -17.14 -7.94 21.34
N ALA A 404 -18.01 -7.02 20.94
CA ALA A 404 -19.26 -6.73 21.63
C ALA A 404 -20.18 -7.95 21.68
N TYR A 405 -20.28 -8.69 20.58
CA TYR A 405 -21.03 -9.96 20.52
C TYR A 405 -20.50 -10.94 21.58
N ARG A 406 -19.17 -11.12 21.65
CA ARG A 406 -18.52 -11.97 22.66
C ARG A 406 -18.84 -11.56 24.10
N ALA A 407 -18.89 -10.26 24.36
CA ALA A 407 -19.25 -9.72 25.67
C ALA A 407 -20.74 -9.96 26.00
N VAL A 408 -21.62 -9.83 25.01
CA VAL A 408 -23.09 -9.98 25.14
C VAL A 408 -23.51 -11.44 25.28
N THR A 409 -23.01 -12.33 24.42
CA THR A 409 -23.47 -13.73 24.33
C THR A 409 -22.63 -14.69 25.15
N GLY A 410 -21.37 -14.36 25.40
CA GLY A 410 -20.41 -15.31 25.95
C GLY A 410 -19.83 -16.27 24.91
N GLU A 411 -20.06 -16.05 23.62
CA GLU A 411 -19.55 -16.88 22.52
C GLU A 411 -18.83 -16.02 21.48
N ALA A 412 -17.77 -16.54 20.87
CA ALA A 412 -17.18 -15.86 19.71
C ALA A 412 -18.03 -16.12 18.47
N PRO A 413 -18.04 -15.21 17.48
CA PRO A 413 -18.66 -15.47 16.19
C PRO A 413 -18.15 -16.79 15.61
N ALA A 414 -19.07 -17.68 15.22
CA ALA A 414 -18.76 -19.06 14.84
C ALA A 414 -19.31 -19.45 13.46
N ASP A 415 -20.10 -18.59 12.83
CA ASP A 415 -20.55 -18.81 11.45
C ASP A 415 -19.43 -18.44 10.46
N ALA A 416 -19.22 -19.30 9.49
CA ALA A 416 -18.30 -19.05 8.38
C ALA A 416 -18.89 -18.08 7.33
N ARG A 417 -20.15 -17.64 7.53
CA ARG A 417 -20.92 -16.72 6.71
C ARG A 417 -21.38 -15.49 7.54
N ASN A 418 -22.49 -14.86 7.14
CA ASN A 418 -23.11 -13.79 7.90
C ASN A 418 -24.00 -14.36 9.02
N GLN A 419 -23.51 -14.25 10.25
CA GLN A 419 -24.24 -14.64 11.45
C GLN A 419 -25.26 -13.56 11.80
N ALA A 420 -26.55 -13.86 11.70
CA ALA A 420 -27.60 -12.94 12.12
C ALA A 420 -27.59 -12.79 13.66
N VAL A 421 -27.51 -11.55 14.14
CA VAL A 421 -27.64 -11.20 15.55
C VAL A 421 -28.89 -10.34 15.71
N CYS A 422 -29.90 -10.92 16.35
CA CYS A 422 -31.25 -10.36 16.35
C CYS A 422 -31.71 -9.95 17.74
N ARG A 423 -32.86 -9.26 17.78
CA ARG A 423 -33.55 -8.85 19.00
C ARG A 423 -32.69 -7.93 19.88
N ALA A 424 -32.90 -7.96 21.20
CA ALA A 424 -32.13 -7.16 22.16
C ALA A 424 -30.61 -7.35 22.00
N ARG A 425 -30.14 -8.58 21.72
CA ARG A 425 -28.72 -8.89 21.51
C ARG A 425 -28.15 -8.19 20.29
N GLY A 426 -28.91 -8.11 19.19
CA GLY A 426 -28.51 -7.41 17.97
C GLY A 426 -28.32 -5.91 18.22
N ALA A 427 -29.34 -5.27 18.80
CA ALA A 427 -29.29 -3.85 19.12
C ALA A 427 -28.19 -3.51 20.14
N LEU A 428 -28.04 -4.32 21.19
CA LEU A 428 -26.99 -4.12 22.20
C LEU A 428 -25.59 -4.30 21.61
N THR A 429 -25.36 -5.34 20.81
CA THR A 429 -24.07 -5.59 20.15
C THR A 429 -23.68 -4.42 19.26
N LEU A 430 -24.60 -3.97 18.40
CA LEU A 430 -24.35 -2.85 17.51
C LEU A 430 -24.11 -1.55 18.29
N TRP A 431 -24.93 -1.23 19.28
CA TRP A 431 -24.73 -0.02 20.09
C TRP A 431 -23.37 -0.04 20.79
N LEU A 432 -22.97 -1.15 21.42
CA LEU A 432 -21.66 -1.27 22.06
C LEU A 432 -20.50 -1.09 21.06
N ALA A 433 -20.63 -1.66 19.86
CA ALA A 433 -19.62 -1.55 18.81
C ALA A 433 -19.44 -0.12 18.31
N VAL A 434 -20.55 0.59 18.06
CA VAL A 434 -20.53 2.01 17.63
C VAL A 434 -19.90 2.89 18.70
N GLN A 435 -20.16 2.60 19.97
CA GLN A 435 -19.69 3.39 21.11
C GLN A 435 -18.25 3.08 21.57
N ALA A 436 -17.55 2.21 20.85
CA ALA A 436 -16.21 1.78 21.25
C ALA A 436 -15.20 2.94 21.13
N THR A 437 -15.16 3.61 19.99
CA THR A 437 -14.32 4.79 19.72
C THR A 437 -15.02 5.77 18.78
N ASP A 438 -14.46 6.97 18.62
CA ASP A 438 -14.97 7.92 17.62
C ASP A 438 -14.86 7.34 16.19
N GLY A 439 -13.77 6.60 15.90
CA GLY A 439 -13.58 5.93 14.61
C GLY A 439 -14.63 4.87 14.30
N THR A 440 -15.11 4.10 15.31
CA THR A 440 -16.21 3.15 15.09
C THR A 440 -17.55 3.85 14.85
N ARG A 441 -17.74 5.05 15.42
CA ARG A 441 -18.92 5.87 15.16
C ARG A 441 -18.91 6.46 13.75
N GLU A 442 -17.78 7.00 13.31
CA GLU A 442 -17.60 7.50 11.93
C GLU A 442 -17.81 6.37 10.90
N ALA A 443 -17.22 5.20 11.14
CA ALA A 443 -17.42 4.02 10.29
C ALA A 443 -18.89 3.59 10.23
N TYR A 444 -19.60 3.61 11.36
CA TYR A 444 -21.03 3.31 11.40
C TYR A 444 -21.83 4.30 10.55
N ASP A 445 -21.59 5.60 10.69
CA ASP A 445 -22.29 6.62 9.93
C ASP A 445 -22.07 6.44 8.42
N SER A 446 -20.83 6.22 7.98
CA SER A 446 -20.50 5.89 6.57
C SER A 446 -21.22 4.61 6.11
N LEU A 447 -21.12 3.52 6.89
CA LEU A 447 -21.73 2.23 6.54
C LEU A 447 -23.26 2.33 6.42
N THR A 448 -23.91 3.08 7.30
CA THR A 448 -25.37 3.24 7.25
C THR A 448 -25.85 3.96 5.98
N GLY A 449 -25.06 4.88 5.42
CA GLY A 449 -25.37 5.56 4.17
C GLY A 449 -25.25 4.66 2.94
N ARG A 450 -24.50 3.56 3.06
CA ARG A 450 -24.20 2.61 1.97
C ARG A 450 -24.93 1.27 2.11
N SER A 451 -25.69 1.07 3.20
CA SER A 451 -26.38 -0.19 3.51
C SER A 451 -27.89 -0.12 3.23
N PHE A 452 -28.47 -1.23 2.79
CA PHE A 452 -29.90 -1.37 2.52
C PHE A 452 -30.46 -2.62 3.22
N GLY A 453 -31.55 -2.47 3.98
CA GLY A 453 -32.25 -3.60 4.61
C GLY A 453 -31.57 -4.19 5.86
N GLY A 454 -30.65 -3.44 6.49
CA GLY A 454 -29.89 -3.86 7.68
C GLY A 454 -28.41 -3.53 7.53
N LEU A 455 -27.59 -4.00 8.48
CA LEU A 455 -26.14 -3.80 8.51
C LEU A 455 -25.40 -5.13 8.51
N SER A 456 -24.28 -5.18 7.80
CA SER A 456 -23.33 -6.29 7.86
C SER A 456 -22.02 -5.76 8.43
N LEU A 457 -21.71 -6.16 9.65
CA LEU A 457 -20.45 -5.85 10.32
C LEU A 457 -19.40 -6.86 9.84
N ASN A 458 -18.87 -6.61 8.65
CA ASN A 458 -17.96 -7.52 7.98
C ASN A 458 -16.61 -7.59 8.69
N THR A 459 -15.97 -8.74 8.61
CA THR A 459 -14.58 -8.94 9.08
C THR A 459 -13.78 -9.64 7.97
N PHE A 460 -12.47 -9.38 7.88
CA PHE A 460 -11.52 -10.10 7.02
C PHE A 460 -11.64 -9.94 5.50
N ASN A 461 -12.02 -8.77 4.99
CA ASN A 461 -12.28 -8.52 3.54
C ASN A 461 -13.26 -9.53 2.90
N ALA A 462 -14.04 -10.22 3.73
CA ALA A 462 -15.03 -11.19 3.32
C ALA A 462 -16.44 -10.62 3.48
N ALA A 463 -17.39 -11.10 2.67
CA ALA A 463 -18.82 -10.80 2.83
C ALA A 463 -19.44 -11.58 4.01
N THR A 464 -18.67 -11.73 5.09
CA THR A 464 -18.96 -12.57 6.25
C THR A 464 -18.69 -11.78 7.53
N GLY A 465 -19.55 -11.94 8.52
CA GLY A 465 -19.50 -11.14 9.74
C GLY A 465 -20.82 -11.20 10.50
N LEU A 466 -21.13 -10.17 11.27
CA LEU A 466 -22.38 -10.09 12.03
C LEU A 466 -23.43 -9.28 11.26
N GLY A 467 -24.56 -9.90 10.97
CA GLY A 467 -25.72 -9.23 10.38
C GLY A 467 -26.65 -8.68 11.47
N VAL A 468 -27.04 -7.42 11.36
CA VAL A 468 -28.02 -6.76 12.25
C VAL A 468 -29.18 -6.27 11.40
N SER A 469 -30.43 -6.54 11.82
CA SER A 469 -31.58 -6.16 11.00
C SER A 469 -31.81 -4.64 11.01
N ALA A 470 -32.56 -4.15 10.03
CA ALA A 470 -32.98 -2.75 9.97
C ALA A 470 -33.71 -2.31 11.25
N ARG A 471 -34.51 -3.19 11.85
CA ARG A 471 -35.26 -2.90 13.09
C ARG A 471 -34.34 -2.64 14.28
N GLU A 472 -33.32 -3.48 14.48
CA GLU A 472 -32.32 -3.23 15.53
C GLU A 472 -31.47 -2.00 15.23
N GLN A 473 -31.12 -1.76 13.96
CA GLN A 473 -30.41 -0.56 13.54
C GLN A 473 -31.18 0.72 13.88
N ASP A 474 -32.49 0.77 13.63
CA ASP A 474 -33.33 1.94 13.92
C ASP A 474 -33.45 2.21 15.43
N LEU A 475 -33.49 1.15 16.24
CA LEU A 475 -33.36 1.29 17.69
C LEU A 475 -32.01 1.92 18.06
N VAL A 476 -30.90 1.44 17.49
CA VAL A 476 -29.57 2.02 17.76
C VAL A 476 -29.48 3.47 17.32
N ARG A 477 -30.00 3.84 16.14
CA ARG A 477 -30.08 5.24 15.69
C ARG A 477 -30.81 6.11 16.72
N THR A 478 -31.91 5.62 17.27
CA THR A 478 -32.67 6.33 18.32
C THR A 478 -31.83 6.50 19.58
N LEU A 479 -31.11 5.46 20.01
CA LEU A 479 -30.24 5.51 21.18
C LEU A 479 -29.07 6.50 21.01
N LEU A 480 -28.49 6.59 19.81
CA LEU A 480 -27.39 7.51 19.50
C LEU A 480 -27.79 8.99 19.52
N THR A 481 -29.09 9.31 19.54
CA THR A 481 -29.58 10.68 19.76
C THR A 481 -29.58 11.10 21.23
N ARG A 482 -29.36 10.15 22.15
CA ARG A 482 -29.33 10.37 23.60
C ARG A 482 -27.90 10.55 24.10
N ARG A 483 -27.75 11.01 25.34
CA ARG A 483 -26.42 11.09 25.95
C ARG A 483 -25.89 9.69 26.24
N ASP A 484 -24.68 9.40 25.79
CA ASP A 484 -24.04 8.08 25.92
C ASP A 484 -24.03 7.55 27.36
N ALA A 485 -23.75 8.44 28.33
CA ALA A 485 -23.75 8.09 29.75
C ALA A 485 -25.13 7.68 30.28
N GLU A 486 -26.22 8.28 29.78
CA GLU A 486 -27.59 7.92 30.16
C GLU A 486 -27.94 6.51 29.66
N VAL A 487 -27.70 6.26 28.36
CA VAL A 487 -27.97 4.95 27.75
C VAL A 487 -27.09 3.88 28.39
N GLY A 488 -25.80 4.17 28.58
CA GLY A 488 -24.85 3.26 29.20
C GLY A 488 -25.18 2.90 30.64
N ALA A 489 -25.75 3.81 31.42
CA ALA A 489 -26.25 3.51 32.77
C ALA A 489 -27.40 2.50 32.72
N LYS A 490 -28.37 2.70 31.81
CA LYS A 490 -29.49 1.77 31.61
C LYS A 490 -29.03 0.41 31.06
N VAL A 491 -28.08 0.39 30.14
CA VAL A 491 -27.45 -0.84 29.63
C VAL A 491 -26.86 -1.64 30.79
N LYS A 492 -26.12 -0.99 31.69
CA LYS A 492 -25.54 -1.67 32.86
C LYS A 492 -26.60 -2.19 33.83
N GLN A 493 -27.64 -1.40 34.08
CA GLN A 493 -28.74 -1.76 34.97
C GLN A 493 -29.54 -2.96 34.44
N SER A 494 -29.81 -2.98 33.13
CA SER A 494 -30.67 -3.96 32.48
C SER A 494 -29.90 -5.09 31.78
N TRP A 495 -28.59 -5.22 32.04
CA TRP A 495 -27.69 -6.11 31.31
C TRP A 495 -28.18 -7.56 31.22
N THR A 496 -28.61 -8.16 32.33
CA THR A 496 -29.07 -9.55 32.36
C THR A 496 -30.25 -9.77 31.42
N ARG A 497 -31.19 -8.81 31.35
CA ARG A 497 -32.34 -8.94 30.44
C ARG A 497 -31.95 -8.61 29.01
N LEU A 498 -31.17 -7.57 28.76
CA LEU A 498 -30.72 -7.19 27.40
C LEU A 498 -29.85 -8.27 26.73
N THR A 499 -29.14 -9.08 27.52
CA THR A 499 -28.31 -10.18 27.03
C THR A 499 -29.06 -11.53 26.96
N ALA A 500 -30.31 -11.62 27.41
CA ALA A 500 -31.08 -12.86 27.30
C ALA A 500 -31.54 -13.10 25.84
N ALA A 501 -31.59 -14.36 25.41
CA ALA A 501 -31.85 -14.73 24.02
C ALA A 501 -33.32 -14.50 23.59
N ASP A 502 -34.22 -14.46 24.57
CA ASP A 502 -35.67 -14.32 24.41
C ASP A 502 -36.14 -12.86 24.48
N THR A 503 -35.30 -11.93 24.93
CA THR A 503 -35.65 -10.50 25.04
C THR A 503 -35.82 -9.89 23.66
N THR A 504 -37.01 -9.36 23.39
CA THR A 504 -37.38 -8.75 22.11
C THR A 504 -36.78 -7.35 21.94
N THR A 505 -36.78 -6.83 20.71
CA THR A 505 -36.35 -5.45 20.42
C THR A 505 -37.25 -4.42 21.12
N ASP A 506 -38.54 -4.70 21.25
CA ASP A 506 -39.50 -3.82 21.92
C ASP A 506 -39.26 -3.78 23.43
N GLU A 507 -38.97 -4.94 24.02
CA GLU A 507 -38.58 -5.02 25.43
C GLU A 507 -37.25 -4.30 25.68
N ALA A 508 -36.27 -4.44 24.77
CA ALA A 508 -35.02 -3.68 24.84
C ALA A 508 -35.25 -2.16 24.79
N ALA A 509 -36.12 -1.68 23.89
CA ALA A 509 -36.47 -0.27 23.80
C ALA A 509 -37.11 0.24 25.11
N ALA A 510 -38.02 -0.54 25.69
CA ALA A 510 -38.64 -0.22 26.98
C ALA A 510 -37.60 -0.14 28.12
N LEU A 511 -36.68 -1.12 28.21
CA LEU A 511 -35.61 -1.14 29.21
C LEU A 511 -34.64 0.03 29.07
N LEU A 512 -34.42 0.52 27.84
CA LEU A 512 -33.55 1.67 27.55
C LEU A 512 -34.30 3.01 27.57
N GLY A 513 -35.62 2.97 27.77
CA GLY A 513 -36.48 4.15 27.89
C GLY A 513 -36.58 4.95 26.60
N VAL A 514 -36.68 4.28 25.46
CA VAL A 514 -36.90 4.87 24.14
C VAL A 514 -38.10 4.21 23.43
N PRO A 515 -38.74 4.87 22.46
CA PRO A 515 -39.79 4.26 21.66
C PRO A 515 -39.28 3.02 20.93
N ALA A 516 -40.13 1.99 20.84
CA ALA A 516 -39.84 0.82 20.01
C ALA A 516 -39.79 1.22 18.53
N PRO A 517 -38.86 0.67 17.74
CA PRO A 517 -38.84 0.87 16.29
C PRO A 517 -40.09 0.23 15.65
N PRO A 518 -40.50 0.68 14.45
CA PRO A 518 -41.60 0.05 13.71
C PRO A 518 -41.42 -1.46 13.57
N ALA A 519 -42.53 -2.20 13.56
CA ALA A 519 -42.50 -3.64 13.33
C ALA A 519 -41.86 -3.93 11.97
N ALA A 520 -41.04 -4.99 11.93
CA ALA A 520 -40.45 -5.46 10.68
C ALA A 520 -41.56 -5.85 9.69
N ARG A 521 -41.34 -5.66 8.39
CA ARG A 521 -42.30 -6.15 7.39
C ARG A 521 -42.28 -7.69 7.41
N ASP A 522 -43.44 -8.32 7.20
CA ASP A 522 -43.56 -9.79 7.20
C ASP A 522 -42.47 -10.44 6.33
N GLY A 523 -41.61 -11.25 6.95
CA GLY A 523 -40.48 -11.94 6.31
C GLY A 523 -39.07 -11.47 6.70
N GLU A 524 -38.90 -10.28 7.30
CA GLU A 524 -37.57 -9.79 7.75
C GLU A 524 -37.11 -10.44 9.08
N GLU A 525 -38.04 -10.78 9.98
CA GLU A 525 -37.75 -11.56 11.21
C GLU A 525 -37.47 -13.05 10.92
N GLY A 526 -37.78 -13.54 9.71
CA GLY A 526 -37.69 -14.95 9.33
C GLY A 526 -36.26 -15.49 9.21
N ARG A 527 -35.22 -14.65 9.23
CA ARG A 527 -33.81 -15.09 9.28
C ARG A 527 -33.30 -15.30 10.71
N CYS A 528 -34.11 -14.98 11.71
CA CYS A 528 -33.81 -15.09 13.14
C CYS A 528 -34.66 -16.15 13.86
N ALA A 529 -35.50 -16.88 13.11
CA ALA A 529 -36.44 -17.88 13.60
C ALA A 529 -35.90 -19.30 13.43
#